data_AF-A0A529SEJ4-F1
#
_entry.id   AF-A0A529SEJ4-F1
#
_cell.length_a   1.000
_cell.length_b   1.000
_cell.length_c   1.000
_cell.angle_alpha   90.00
_cell.angle_beta   90.00
_cell.angle_gamma   90.00
#
_symmetry.space_group_name_H-M   'P 1'
#
loop_
_entity.id
_entity.type
_entity.pdbx_description
1 polymer ?
#
loop_
_entity_poly.entity_id
_entity_poly.type
_entity_poly.pdbx_seq_one_letter_code
_entity_poly.pdbx_strand_id
1 'polypeptide(L)' 'MASENDTTLRFPVLIGDIGGTNARFSIVLDANSEATEPQIVQTANFKTIDEAIQA' A
#
# COMPACT_ATOMS: atom_id res chain seq x y z
N MET A 1 -2.32 -3.74 31.59
CA MET A 1 -2.10 -4.72 30.50
C MET A 1 -2.72 -4.12 29.26
N ALA A 2 -1.91 -3.68 28.29
CA ALA A 2 -2.43 -3.20 27.01
C ALA A 2 -2.88 -4.44 26.22
N SER A 3 -4.17 -4.50 25.88
CA SER A 3 -4.77 -5.62 25.17
C SER A 3 -4.22 -5.74 23.75
N GLU A 4 -3.85 -6.94 23.33
CA GLU A 4 -3.33 -7.30 21.99
C GLU A 4 -4.33 -7.11 20.82
N ASN A 5 -5.42 -6.34 21.02
CA ASN A 5 -6.54 -6.27 20.07
C ASN A 5 -6.70 -4.91 19.36
N ASP A 6 -5.74 -4.00 19.48
CA ASP A 6 -5.85 -2.64 18.92
C ASP A 6 -5.23 -2.50 17.51
N THR A 7 -4.77 -3.60 16.90
CA THR A 7 -4.31 -3.64 15.50
C THR A 7 -5.46 -3.94 14.53
N THR A 8 -6.66 -3.46 14.84
CA THR A 8 -7.73 -3.45 13.83
C THR A 8 -7.47 -2.26 12.93
N LEU A 9 -7.12 -2.50 11.66
CA LEU A 9 -6.99 -1.44 10.67
C LEU A 9 -8.35 -0.72 10.56
N ARG A 10 -8.46 0.47 11.15
CA ARG A 10 -9.71 1.25 11.17
C ARG A 10 -10.04 1.92 9.84
N PHE A 11 -9.13 1.80 8.88
CA PHE A 11 -9.20 2.36 7.54
C PHE A 11 -8.40 1.47 6.59
N PRO A 12 -8.71 1.49 5.28
CA PRO A 12 -7.91 0.82 4.29
C PRO A 12 -6.47 1.33 4.29
N VAL A 13 -5.51 0.43 4.23
CA VAL A 13 -4.08 0.73 4.21
C VAL A 13 -3.53 0.49 2.81
N LEU A 14 -2.85 1.49 2.26
CA LEU A 14 -2.05 1.32 1.05
C LEU A 14 -0.66 0.81 1.46
N ILE A 15 -0.28 -0.34 0.92
CA ILE A 15 1.07 -0.91 1.05
C ILE A 15 1.82 -0.62 -0.25
N GLY A 16 3.02 -0.05 -0.11
CA GLY A 16 3.92 0.21 -1.23
C GLY A 16 5.26 -0.49 -1.05
N ASP A 17 5.67 -1.31 -2.02
CA ASP A 17 7.05 -1.77 -2.17
C ASP A 17 7.71 -0.95 -3.27
N ILE A 18 8.62 -0.05 -2.89
CA ILE A 18 9.15 0.99 -3.78
C ILE A 18 10.62 0.69 -4.10
N GLY A 19 10.87 0.31 -5.35
CA GLY A 19 12.20 0.22 -5.93
C GLY A 19 12.56 1.45 -6.77
N GLY A 20 13.81 1.49 -7.26
CA GLY A 20 14.30 2.60 -8.08
C GLY A 20 13.71 2.68 -9.49
N THR A 21 13.14 1.59 -10.00
CA THR A 21 12.53 1.51 -11.35
C THR A 21 11.04 1.25 -11.30
N ASN A 22 10.58 0.44 -10.34
CA ASN A 22 9.20 0.03 -10.20
C ASN A 22 8.74 0.18 -8.75
N ALA A 23 7.48 0.51 -8.56
CA ALA A 23 6.76 0.39 -7.31
C ALA A 23 5.62 -0.62 -7.48
N ARG A 24 5.27 -1.30 -6.40
CA ARG A 24 4.10 -2.18 -6.31
C ARG A 24 3.18 -1.67 -5.22
N PHE A 25 1.93 -1.41 -5.58
CA PHE A 25 0.92 -0.91 -4.65
C PHE A 25 -0.22 -1.91 -4.48
N SER A 26 -0.58 -2.19 -3.23
CA SER A 26 -1.74 -3.00 -2.87
C SER A 26 -2.51 -2.34 -1.74
N ILE A 27 -3.82 -2.59 -1.66
CA ILE A 27 -4.65 -2.11 -0.56
C ILE A 27 -5.02 -3.28 0.33
N VAL A 28 -4.93 -3.10 1.64
CA VAL A 28 -5.53 -3.98 2.65
C VAL A 28 -6.74 -3.27 3.24
N LEU A 29 -7.94 -3.81 3.04
CA LEU A 29 -9.19 -3.13 3.38
C LEU A 29 -9.46 -3.09 4.89
N ASP A 30 -9.17 -4.19 5.58
CA ASP A 30 -9.33 -4.33 7.03
C ASP A 30 -8.42 -5.46 7.57
N ALA A 31 -8.47 -5.70 8.89
CA ALA A 31 -7.63 -6.67 9.58
C ALA A 31 -7.86 -8.14 9.16
N ASN A 32 -8.96 -8.47 8.48
CA ASN A 32 -9.28 -9.83 8.05
C ASN A 32 -9.18 -10.02 6.54
N SER A 33 -8.80 -8.96 5.81
CA SER A 33 -8.70 -8.96 4.35
C SER A 33 -7.27 -9.26 3.90
N GLU A 34 -7.12 -10.03 2.83
CA GLU A 34 -5.85 -10.11 2.11
C GLU A 34 -5.59 -8.82 1.33
N ALA A 35 -4.32 -8.57 0.99
CA ALA A 35 -3.97 -7.46 0.11
C ALA A 35 -4.55 -7.69 -1.28
N THR A 36 -5.03 -6.63 -1.92
CA THR A 36 -5.43 -6.68 -3.34
C THR A 36 -4.24 -7.04 -4.23
N GLU A 37 -4.52 -7.49 -5.45
CA GLU A 37 -3.48 -7.76 -6.44
C GLU A 37 -2.57 -6.52 -6.62
N PRO A 38 -1.25 -6.68 -6.57
CA PRO A 38 -0.33 -5.56 -6.67
C PRO A 38 -0.40 -4.87 -8.02
N GLN A 39 -0.60 -3.56 -8.01
CA GLN A 39 -0.46 -2.72 -9.18
C GLN A 39 0.99 -2.30 -9.34
N ILE A 40 1.58 -2.63 -10.49
CA ILE A 40 2.97 -2.32 -10.79
C ILE A 40 3.03 -0.99 -11.55
N VAL A 41 3.74 -0.02 -10.97
CA VAL A 41 3.92 1.32 -11.52
C VAL A 41 5.40 1.57 -11.78
N GLN A 42 5.76 2.06 -12.97
CA GLN A 42 7.14 2.44 -13.27
C GLN A 42 7.44 3.81 -12.65
N THR A 43 8.22 3.83 -11.57
CA THR A 43 8.53 5.05 -10.82
C THR A 43 9.31 6.07 -11.64
N ALA A 44 10.06 5.62 -12.65
CA ALA A 44 10.79 6.48 -13.58
C ALA A 44 9.88 7.42 -14.40
N ASN A 45 8.58 7.12 -14.52
CA ASN A 45 7.62 7.92 -15.28
C ASN A 45 7.02 9.08 -14.46
N PHE A 46 7.29 9.13 -13.15
CA PHE A 46 6.67 10.08 -12.23
C PHE A 46 7.72 10.88 -11.49
N LYS A 47 7.42 12.14 -11.20
CA LYS A 47 8.33 13.02 -10.45
C LYS A 47 8.26 12.74 -8.95
N THR A 48 7.13 12.27 -8.46
CA THR A 48 6.88 11.97 -7.04
C THR A 48 6.19 10.62 -6.86
N ILE A 49 6.24 10.08 -5.65
CA ILE A 49 5.52 8.85 -5.30
C ILE A 49 4.00 9.09 -5.27
N ASP A 50 3.55 10.27 -4.85
CA ASP A 50 2.14 10.65 -4.89
C ASP A 50 1.55 10.57 -6.31
N GLU A 51 2.32 11.03 -7.32
CA GLU A 51 1.93 10.89 -8.73
C GLU A 51 1.89 9.41 -9.16
N ALA A 52 2.86 8.61 -8.72
CA ALA A 52 2.89 7.17 -9.01
C ALA A 52 1.73 6.39 -8.37
N ILE A 53 1.26 6.80 -7.19
CA ILE A 53 0.10 6.18 -6.51
C ILE A 53 -1.21 6.44 -7.25
N GLN A 54 -1.31 7.54 -8.01
CA GLN A 54 -2.53 7.96 -8.72
C GLN A 54 -2.66 7.41 -10.16
N ALA A 55 -1.65 6.68 -10.63
CA ALA A 55 -1.51 6.23 -12.02
C ALA A 55 -2.44 5.06 -12.43
#